data_AF-A0A7V6X4U8-F1
#
_entry.id   AF-A0A7V6X4U8-F1
#
_cell.length_a   1.000
_cell.length_b   1.000
_cell.length_c   1.000
_cell.angle_alpha   90.00
_cell.angle_beta   90.00
_cell.angle_gamma   90.00
#
_symmetry.space_group_name_H-M   'P 1'
#
loop_
_entity.id
_entity.type
_entity.pdbx_description
1 polymer ?
#
loop_
_entity_poly.entity_id
_entity_poly.type
_entity_poly.pdbx_seq_one_letter_code
_entity_poly.pdbx_strand_id
1 'polypeptide(L)' 'MSVAKGQRLGFFARLGRWFRLVRGELKKVHWPSKKEVAIYTGVVIVAVFFVATAIWLIDLALSSLIKLFLH' A
#
# COMPACT_ATOMS: atom_id res chain seq x y z
N MET A 1 24.33 -19.43 -44.86
CA MET A 1 23.82 -19.29 -43.48
C MET A 1 23.82 -17.81 -43.13
N SER A 2 22.67 -17.15 -43.25
CA SER A 2 22.58 -15.69 -43.03
C SER A 2 22.55 -15.39 -41.54
N VAL A 3 23.70 -15.02 -41.00
CA VAL A 3 23.86 -14.49 -39.65
C VAL A 3 23.05 -13.21 -39.54
N ALA A 4 22.02 -13.22 -38.70
CA ALA A 4 21.18 -12.05 -38.44
C ALA A 4 22.03 -10.90 -37.91
N LYS A 5 22.12 -9.84 -38.72
CA LYS A 5 22.83 -8.59 -38.45
C LYS A 5 22.26 -7.97 -37.18
N GLY A 6 22.99 -8.09 -36.07
CA GLY A 6 22.66 -7.46 -34.80
C GLY A 6 22.67 -5.94 -34.94
N GLN A 7 21.49 -5.36 -35.19
CA GLN A 7 21.30 -3.92 -35.04
C GLN A 7 21.62 -3.56 -33.58
N ARG A 8 22.58 -2.65 -33.36
CA ARG A 8 22.80 -2.05 -32.05
C ARG A 8 21.54 -1.28 -31.68
N LEU A 9 20.66 -1.95 -30.96
CA LEU A 9 19.37 -1.40 -30.54
C LEU A 9 19.59 -0.09 -29.81
N GLY A 10 19.00 0.99 -30.34
CA GLY A 10 19.08 2.33 -29.76
C GLY A 10 18.67 2.33 -28.28
N PHE A 11 19.10 3.35 -27.53
CA PHE A 11 18.80 3.46 -26.09
C PHE A 11 17.31 3.24 -25.76
N PHE A 12 16.42 3.80 -26.57
CA PHE A 12 14.96 3.60 -26.46
C PHE A 12 14.51 2.15 -26.67
N ALA A 13 15.13 1.42 -27.61
CA ALA A 13 14.82 0.02 -27.84
C ALA A 13 15.37 -0.91 -26.73
N ARG A 14 16.41 -0.49 -26.01
CA ARG A 14 16.89 -1.17 -24.80
C ARG A 14 15.93 -0.97 -23.62
N LEU A 15 15.46 0.26 -23.39
CA LEU A 15 14.46 0.56 -22.36
C LEU A 15 13.13 -0.17 -22.61
N GLY A 16 12.63 -0.19 -23.85
CA GLY A 16 11.41 -0.92 -24.19
C GLY A 16 11.50 -2.42 -23.91
N ARG A 17 12.65 -3.04 -24.19
CA ARG A 17 12.90 -4.45 -23.79
C ARG A 17 12.97 -4.64 -22.29
N TRP A 18 13.63 -3.73 -21.56
CA TRP A 18 13.72 -3.79 -20.11
C TRP A 18 12.33 -3.71 -19.46
N PHE A 19 11.47 -2.78 -19.89
CA PHE A 19 10.08 -2.69 -19.42
C PHE A 19 9.28 -3.96 -19.73
N ARG A 20 9.50 -4.59 -20.89
CA ARG A 20 8.84 -5.84 -21.25
C ARG A 20 9.23 -6.99 -20.31
N LEU A 21 10.51 -7.06 -19.92
CA LEU A 21 11.01 -8.06 -18.97
C LEU A 21 10.46 -7.80 -17.56
N VAL A 22 10.48 -6.56 -17.10
CA VAL A 22 9.91 -6.15 -15.79
C VAL A 22 8.43 -6.47 -15.72
N ARG A 23 7.65 -6.17 -16.77
CA ARG A 23 6.23 -6.51 -16.84
C ARG A 23 5.99 -8.03 -16.88
N GLY A 24 6.91 -8.81 -17.43
CA GLY A 24 6.89 -10.27 -17.38
C GLY A 24 7.09 -10.82 -15.96
N GLU A 25 8.03 -10.25 -15.22
CA GLU A 25 8.31 -10.65 -13.83
C GLU A 25 7.23 -10.17 -12.85
N LEU A 26 6.68 -8.97 -13.07
CA LEU A 26 5.55 -8.44 -12.28
C LEU A 26 4.28 -9.29 -12.38
N LYS A 27 4.12 -10.09 -13.44
CA LYS A 27 3.02 -11.06 -13.56
C LYS A 27 3.24 -12.33 -12.73
N LYS A 28 4.49 -12.63 -12.35
CA LYS A 28 4.83 -13.75 -11.46
C LYS A 28 4.67 -13.40 -9.98
N VAL A 29 4.64 -12.10 -9.67
CA VAL A 29 4.31 -11.62 -8.33
C VAL A 29 2.89 -12.05 -8.03
N HIS A 30 2.72 -12.73 -6.91
CA HIS A 30 1.41 -13.14 -6.41
C HIS A 30 0.67 -11.89 -5.96
N TRP A 31 -0.09 -11.28 -6.89
CA TRP A 31 -0.89 -10.12 -6.54
C TRP A 31 -2.03 -10.58 -5.63
N PRO A 32 -2.17 -9.95 -4.45
CA PRO A 32 -3.21 -10.32 -3.51
C PRO A 32 -4.58 -10.17 -4.17
N SER A 33 -5.51 -11.06 -3.80
CA SER A 33 -6.88 -10.97 -4.28
C SER A 33 -7.51 -9.68 -3.77
N LYS A 34 -8.35 -9.04 -4.59
CA LYS A 34 -9.10 -7.83 -4.19
C LYS A 34 -9.89 -8.04 -2.89
N LYS A 35 -10.34 -9.28 -2.64
CA LYS A 35 -11.03 -9.67 -1.39
C LYS A 35 -10.10 -9.60 -0.18
N GLU A 36 -8.88 -10.08 -0.32
CA GLU A 36 -7.90 -10.11 0.76
C GLU A 36 -7.50 -8.69 1.17
N VAL A 37 -7.25 -7.82 0.19
CA VAL A 37 -6.99 -6.39 0.43
C VAL A 37 -8.17 -5.75 1.18
N ALA A 38 -9.40 -5.99 0.75
CA ALA A 38 -10.58 -5.41 1.41
C ALA A 38 -10.75 -5.91 2.85
N ILE A 39 -10.48 -7.19 3.13
CA ILE A 39 -10.56 -7.76 4.47
C ILE A 39 -9.51 -7.11 5.38
N TYR A 40 -8.24 -7.07 4.95
CA TYR A 40 -7.18 -6.49 5.78
C TYR A 40 -7.40 -5.01 6.04
N THR A 41 -7.81 -4.24 5.02
CA THR A 41 -8.17 -2.83 5.22
C THR A 41 -9.36 -2.68 6.17
N GLY A 42 -10.37 -3.55 6.06
CA GLY A 42 -11.52 -3.58 6.97
C GLY A 42 -11.11 -3.83 8.42
N VAL A 43 -10.25 -4.81 8.67
CA VAL A 43 -9.72 -5.11 10.00
C VAL A 43 -8.99 -3.90 10.59
N VAL A 44 -8.14 -3.23 9.80
CA VAL A 44 -7.42 -2.04 10.25
C VAL A 44 -8.37 -0.89 10.58
N ILE A 45 -9.40 -0.65 9.77
CA ILE A 45 -10.40 0.39 10.04
C ILE A 45 -11.11 0.14 11.38
N VAL A 46 -11.53 -1.11 11.64
CA VAL A 46 -12.19 -1.48 12.90
C VAL A 46 -11.25 -1.28 14.09
N ALA A 47 -9.99 -1.70 13.97
CA ALA A 47 -9.00 -1.54 15.04
C ALA A 47 -8.74 -0.07 15.37
N VAL A 48 -8.55 0.77 14.35
CA VAL A 48 -8.34 2.22 14.52
C VAL A 48 -9.57 2.87 15.14
N PHE A 49 -10.78 2.52 14.70
CA PHE A 49 -12.01 3.05 15.26
C PHE A 49 -12.17 2.76 16.75
N PHE A 50 -11.83 1.52 17.17
CA PHE A 50 -11.88 1.13 18.57
C PHE A 50 -10.88 1.94 19.42
N VAL A 51 -9.63 2.03 18.97
CA VAL A 51 -8.59 2.79 19.68
C VAL A 51 -8.94 4.28 19.74
N ALA A 52 -9.40 4.88 18.64
CA ALA A 52 -9.81 6.27 18.59
C ALA A 52 -10.98 6.56 19.56
N THR A 53 -11.95 5.66 19.64
CA THR A 53 -13.08 5.79 20.58
C THR A 53 -12.61 5.69 22.03
N ALA A 54 -11.70 4.75 22.34
CA ALA A 54 -11.16 4.60 23.68
C ALA A 54 -10.39 5.86 24.13
N ILE A 55 -9.53 6.40 23.26
CA ILE A 55 -8.80 7.65 23.51
C ILE A 55 -9.81 8.78 23.74
N TRP A 56 -10.76 8.97 22.83
CA TRP A 56 -11.78 10.02 22.94
C TRP A 56 -12.56 9.99 24.26
N LEU A 57 -12.95 8.81 24.74
CA LEU A 57 -13.62 8.65 26.03
C LEU A 57 -12.72 9.08 27.20
N ILE A 58 -11.43 8.71 27.15
CA ILE A 58 -10.46 9.09 28.18
C ILE A 58 -10.22 10.61 28.16
N ASP A 59 -10.07 11.22 26.98
CA ASP A 59 -9.95 12.68 26.84
C ASP A 59 -11.17 13.42 27.42
N LEU A 60 -12.38 12.90 27.20
CA LEU A 60 -13.61 13.46 27.77
C LEU A 60 -13.65 13.34 29.30
N ALA A 61 -13.25 12.18 29.83
CA ALA A 61 -13.20 11.93 31.27
C ALA A 61 -12.18 12.86 31.94
N LEU A 62 -10.97 12.97 31.38
CA LEU A 62 -9.91 13.84 31.87
C LEU A 62 -10.30 15.32 31.77
N SER A 63 -10.88 15.73 30.64
CA SER A 63 -11.34 17.12 30.44
C SER A 63 -12.41 17.52 31.45
N SER A 64 -13.34 16.61 31.75
CA SER A 64 -14.37 16.83 32.77
C SER A 64 -13.76 16.94 34.17
N LEU A 65 -12.79 16.07 34.49
CA LEU A 65 -12.09 16.09 35.77
C LEU A 65 -11.30 17.39 35.97
N ILE A 66 -10.55 17.83 34.95
CA ILE A 66 -9.78 19.08 35.01
C ILE A 66 -10.72 20.29 35.20
N LYS A 67 -11.86 20.32 34.50
CA LYS A 67 -12.87 21.40 34.67
C LYS A 67 -13.44 21.44 36.10
N LEU A 68 -13.58 20.28 36.74
CA LEU A 68 -14.05 20.20 38.13
C LEU A 68 -12.99 20.70 39.12
N PHE A 69 -11.70 20.48 38.86
CA PHE A 69 -10.61 20.96 39.72
C PHE A 69 -10.25 22.44 39.49
N LEU A 70 -10.48 22.98 38.29
CA LEU A 70 -10.21 24.39 37.95
C LEU A 70 -11.40 25.32 38.22
N HIS A 71 -12.50 24.77 38.75
CA HIS A 71 -13.62 25.50 39.32
C HIS A 71 -13.50 25.47 40.84
#